data_AF-A0A523WG22-F1
#
_entry.id   AF-A0A523WG22-F1
#
_cell.length_a   1.000
_cell.length_b   1.000
_cell.length_c   1.000
_cell.angle_alpha   90.00
_cell.angle_beta   90.00
_cell.angle_gamma   90.00
#
_symmetry.space_group_name_H-M   'P 1'
#
loop_
_entity.id
_entity.type
_entity.pdbx_description
1 polymer ?
#
loop_
_entity_poly.entity_id
_entity_poly.type
_entity_poly.pdbx_seq_one_letter_code
_entity_poly.pdbx_strand_id
1 'polypeptide(L)'
;MLNIEVGICGVYCGYCPVFKREEKRCLGCEWVNKQLRLSRESHKGCAFWECAKEKNVKCCFLCEKFPCQLHYGKEAVYTPETLQMWKELIEQGFVFSKQ
;
A
#
# COMPACT_ATOMS: atom_id res chain seq x y z
N MET A 1 -3.27 -20.13 -13.42
CA MET A 1 -2.86 -19.13 -12.41
C MET A 1 -3.54 -17.83 -12.75
N LEU A 2 -4.23 -17.21 -11.78
CA LEU A 2 -4.75 -15.84 -11.97
C LEU A 2 -3.54 -14.89 -11.93
N ASN A 3 -3.36 -14.06 -12.96
CA ASN A 3 -2.37 -12.98 -12.95
C ASN A 3 -2.93 -11.84 -12.08
N ILE A 4 -2.64 -11.91 -10.79
CA ILE A 4 -3.07 -10.92 -9.79
C ILE A 4 -2.03 -9.80 -9.74
N GLU A 5 -2.37 -8.61 -10.25
CA GLU A 5 -1.55 -7.41 -10.08
C GLU A 5 -1.87 -6.75 -8.73
N VAL A 6 -0.93 -6.83 -7.79
CA VAL A 6 -1.02 -6.13 -6.50
C VAL A 6 -0.16 -4.88 -6.56
N GLY A 7 -0.76 -3.72 -6.26
CA GLY A 7 -0.01 -2.48 -6.15
C GLY A 7 0.92 -2.49 -4.94
N ILE A 8 1.92 -1.61 -4.93
CA ILE A 8 2.84 -1.47 -3.78
C ILE A 8 2.10 -1.15 -2.47
N CYS A 9 0.92 -0.54 -2.56
CA CYS A 9 0.04 -0.32 -1.41
C CYS A 9 -0.56 -1.61 -0.81
N GLY A 10 -0.29 -2.78 -1.39
CA GLY A 10 -0.85 -4.06 -0.95
C GLY A 10 -2.30 -4.30 -1.40
N VAL A 11 -2.88 -3.38 -2.16
CA VAL A 11 -4.24 -3.51 -2.71
C VAL A 11 -4.17 -4.23 -4.05
N TYR A 12 -5.03 -5.22 -4.24
CA TYR A 12 -5.23 -5.83 -5.56
C TYR A 12 -5.82 -4.78 -6.52
N CYS A 13 -5.06 -4.44 -7.57
CA CYS A 13 -5.45 -3.42 -8.55
C CYS A 13 -6.78 -3.75 -9.21
N GLY A 14 -7.07 -5.05 -9.45
CA GLY A 14 -8.33 -5.52 -10.04
C GLY A 14 -9.58 -5.26 -9.19
N TYR A 15 -9.45 -4.90 -7.90
CA TYR A 15 -10.53 -4.44 -7.03
C TYR A 15 -10.41 -2.97 -6.61
N CYS A 16 -9.39 -2.25 -7.09
CA CYS A 16 -9.25 -0.83 -6.76
C CYS A 16 -10.31 0.00 -7.52
N PRO A 17 -11.23 0.69 -6.83
CA PRO A 17 -12.31 1.45 -7.47
C PRO A 17 -11.80 2.63 -8.30
N VAL A 18 -10.56 3.10 -8.06
CA VAL A 18 -9.92 4.15 -8.87
C VAL A 18 -9.28 3.57 -10.12
N PHE A 19 -8.71 2.36 -10.04
CA PHE A 19 -8.13 1.66 -11.19
C PHE A 19 -9.20 1.20 -12.18
N LYS A 20 -10.36 0.78 -11.68
CA LYS A 20 -11.49 0.29 -12.49
C LYS A 20 -12.39 1.38 -13.09
N ARG A 21 -12.12 2.67 -12.88
CA ARG A 21 -12.98 3.72 -13.47
C ARG A 21 -12.88 3.67 -15.00
N GLU A 22 -13.96 4.03 -15.67
CA GLU A 22 -13.95 4.21 -17.13
C GLU A 22 -13.22 5.50 -17.51
N GLU A 23 -13.52 6.59 -16.79
CA GLU A 23 -12.89 7.90 -16.96
C GLU A 23 -11.98 8.26 -15.78
N LYS A 24 -10.89 8.98 -16.05
CA LYS A 24 -9.91 9.42 -15.05
C LYS A 24 -9.38 8.27 -14.18
N ARG A 25 -9.26 7.08 -14.78
CA ARG A 25 -8.79 5.87 -14.10
C ARG A 25 -7.35 5.99 -13.65
N CYS A 26 -7.02 5.36 -12.54
CA CYS A 26 -5.63 5.15 -12.15
C CYS A 26 -4.94 4.30 -13.23
N LEU A 27 -3.84 4.80 -13.80
CA LEU A 27 -3.01 4.06 -14.76
C LEU A 27 -1.90 3.26 -14.06
N GLY A 28 -2.12 2.89 -12.80
CA GLY A 28 -1.14 2.27 -11.92
C GLY A 28 -0.48 3.27 -10.97
N CYS A 29 0.15 2.72 -9.93
CA CYS A 29 0.75 3.50 -8.86
C CYS A 29 1.81 4.48 -9.38
N GLU A 30 2.64 4.11 -10.37
CA GLU A 30 3.66 5.03 -10.90
C GLU A 30 3.05 6.29 -11.51
N TRP A 31 2.03 6.15 -12.35
CA TRP A 31 1.36 7.30 -12.96
C TRP A 31 0.68 8.19 -11.91
N VAL A 32 -0.05 7.59 -10.96
CA VAL A 32 -0.69 8.35 -9.88
C VAL A 32 0.34 9.10 -9.05
N ASN A 33 1.44 8.44 -8.67
CA ASN A 33 2.51 9.09 -7.92
C ASN A 33 3.17 10.21 -8.73
N LYS A 34 3.33 10.08 -10.06
CA LYS A 34 3.78 11.18 -10.92
C LYS A 34 2.85 12.39 -10.82
N GLN A 35 1.54 12.18 -10.92
CA GLN A 35 0.56 13.27 -10.80
C GLN A 35 0.57 13.90 -9.41
N LEU A 36 0.61 13.10 -8.35
CA LEU A 36 0.67 13.59 -6.96
C LEU A 36 1.88 14.46 -6.70
N ARG A 37 3.06 14.12 -7.25
CA ARG A 37 4.27 14.94 -7.13
C ARG A 37 4.17 16.28 -7.86
N LEU A 38 3.36 16.36 -8.91
CA LEU A 38 3.10 17.60 -9.63
C LEU A 38 2.07 18.47 -8.89
N SER A 39 1.08 17.86 -8.25
CA SER A 39 -0.07 18.57 -7.66
C SER A 39 0.09 18.93 -6.18
N ARG A 40 0.87 18.17 -5.41
CA ARG A 40 1.08 18.41 -3.97
C ARG A 40 2.21 19.41 -3.76
N GLU A 41 2.04 20.33 -2.82
CA GLU A 41 3.11 21.25 -2.37
C GLU A 41 4.37 20.51 -1.89
N SER A 42 4.20 19.31 -1.31
CA SER A 42 5.31 18.49 -0.84
C SER A 42 6.13 17.85 -1.97
N HIS A 43 5.63 17.88 -3.21
CA HIS A 43 6.18 17.17 -4.37
C HIS A 43 6.43 15.66 -4.13
N LYS A 44 5.66 15.04 -3.22
CA LYS A 44 5.75 13.61 -2.89
C LYS A 44 4.51 12.86 -3.36
N GLY A 45 4.70 11.59 -3.69
CA GLY A 45 3.62 10.65 -3.98
C GLY A 45 2.84 10.20 -2.74
N CYS A 46 2.11 9.10 -2.89
CA CYS A 46 1.49 8.34 -1.80
C CYS A 46 2.57 7.87 -0.81
N ALA A 47 2.38 8.15 0.49
CA ALA A 47 3.43 7.88 1.47
C ALA A 47 3.80 6.39 1.57
N PHE A 48 2.84 5.48 1.41
CA PHE A 48 3.12 4.03 1.40
C PHE A 48 3.95 3.61 0.20
N TRP A 49 3.68 4.18 -0.98
CA TRP A 49 4.44 3.88 -2.18
C TRP A 49 5.88 4.39 -2.06
N GLU A 50 6.06 5.64 -1.62
CA GLU A 50 7.40 6.21 -1.43
C GLU A 50 8.19 5.41 -0.38
N CYS A 51 7.57 5.09 0.75
CA CYS A 51 8.20 4.30 1.83
C CYS A 51 8.60 2.90 1.37
N ALA A 52 7.72 2.20 0.65
CA ALA A 52 8.00 0.85 0.16
C ALA A 52 9.08 0.85 -0.93
N LYS A 53 9.09 1.86 -1.81
CA LYS A 53 10.16 2.04 -2.80
C LYS A 53 11.50 2.34 -2.14
N GLU A 54 11.54 3.25 -1.17
CA GLU A 54 12.74 3.60 -0.40
C GLU A 54 13.31 2.38 0.34
N LYS A 55 12.44 1.56 0.92
CA LYS A 55 12.83 0.32 1.63
C LYS A 55 13.03 -0.90 0.73
N ASN A 56 12.83 -0.75 -0.59
CA ASN A 56 12.90 -1.83 -1.56
C ASN A 56 12.02 -3.06 -1.20
N VAL A 57 10.80 -2.82 -0.68
CA VAL A 57 9.82 -3.87 -0.38
C VAL A 57 8.66 -3.82 -1.37
N LYS A 58 8.18 -4.99 -1.80
CA LYS A 58 7.11 -5.07 -2.81
C LYS A 58 5.75 -4.58 -2.29
N CYS A 59 5.49 -4.73 -1.00
CA CYS A 59 4.33 -4.15 -0.32
C CYS A 59 4.56 -4.07 1.19
N CYS A 60 3.69 -3.35 1.91
CA CYS A 60 3.80 -3.17 3.35
C CYS A 60 3.78 -4.50 4.14
N PHE A 61 3.02 -5.50 3.70
CA PHE A 61 2.97 -6.81 4.39
C PHE A 61 4.28 -7.61 4.34
N LEU A 62 5.21 -7.24 3.45
CA LEU A 62 6.55 -7.83 3.38
C LEU A 62 7.58 -7.01 4.17
N CYS A 63 7.16 -5.95 4.85
CA CYS A 63 8.05 -5.14 5.68
C CYS A 63 8.08 -5.69 7.11
N GLU A 64 9.28 -5.93 7.64
CA GLU A 64 9.50 -6.42 9.01
C GLU A 64 8.91 -5.51 10.11
N LYS A 65 8.72 -4.22 9.78
CA LYS A 65 8.14 -3.23 10.70
C LYS A 65 6.63 -3.08 10.56
N PHE A 66 5.98 -3.93 9.77
CA PHE A 66 4.54 -3.85 9.55
C PHE A 66 3.75 -4.39 10.75
N PRO A 67 2.66 -3.72 11.17
CA PRO A 67 2.23 -2.39 10.76
C PRO A 67 3.01 -1.28 11.49
N CYS A 68 3.55 -0.32 10.73
CA CYS A 68 4.36 0.79 11.25
C CYS A 68 3.53 2.07 11.49
N GLN A 69 4.16 3.11 12.06
CA GLN A 69 3.51 4.39 12.39
C GLN A 69 2.82 5.08 11.20
N LEU A 70 3.25 4.82 9.97
CA LEU A 70 2.59 5.39 8.78
C LEU A 70 1.12 4.95 8.65
N HIS A 71 0.77 3.79 9.19
CA HIS A 71 -0.60 3.27 9.19
C HIS A 71 -1.53 3.95 10.21
N TYR A 72 -1.00 4.78 11.10
CA TYR A 72 -1.76 5.46 12.15
C TYR A 72 -1.95 6.97 11.87
N GLY A 73 -1.52 7.44 10.69
CA GLY A 73 -1.58 8.86 10.30
C GLY A 73 -2.81 9.24 9.48
N LYS A 74 -2.83 10.49 8.97
CA LYS A 74 -3.92 11.02 8.12
C LYS A 74 -4.14 10.26 6.81
N GLU A 75 -3.15 9.50 6.35
CA GLU A 75 -3.26 8.66 5.15
C GLU A 75 -3.57 7.19 5.51
N ALA A 76 -3.96 6.88 6.75
CA ALA A 76 -4.27 5.51 7.18
C ALA A 76 -5.30 4.81 6.27
N VAL A 77 -4.95 3.60 5.83
CA VAL A 77 -5.80 2.76 4.96
C VAL A 77 -6.66 1.79 5.78
N TYR A 78 -6.18 1.42 6.96
CA TYR A 78 -6.82 0.44 7.85
C TYR A 78 -7.19 1.09 9.18
N THR A 79 -8.22 0.55 9.84
CA THR A 79 -8.60 1.00 11.18
C THR A 79 -7.57 0.51 12.21
N PRO A 80 -7.43 1.21 13.35
CA PRO A 80 -6.54 0.78 14.43
C PRO A 80 -6.79 -0.66 14.90
N GLU A 81 -8.05 -1.09 14.94
CA GLU A 81 -8.46 -2.45 15.35
C GLU A 81 -7.95 -3.48 14.35
N THR A 82 -8.06 -3.19 13.05
CA THR A 82 -7.51 -4.05 12.00
C THR A 82 -6.00 -4.16 12.15
N LEU A 83 -5.29 -3.04 12.37
CA LEU A 83 -3.84 -3.06 12.53
C LEU A 83 -3.39 -3.85 13.77
N GLN A 84 -4.17 -3.77 14.86
CA GLN A 84 -3.92 -4.52 16.09
C GLN A 84 -4.09 -6.03 15.88
N MET A 85 -5.18 -6.45 15.22
CA MET A 85 -5.39 -7.85 14.86
C MET A 85 -4.21 -8.43 14.06
N TRP A 86 -3.68 -7.69 13.09
CA TRP A 86 -2.55 -8.16 12.29
C TRP A 86 -1.26 -8.28 13.10
N LYS A 87 -1.02 -7.37 14.07
CA LYS A 87 0.11 -7.48 15.00
C LYS A 87 0.04 -8.78 15.79
N GLU A 88 -1.12 -9.08 16.37
CA GLU A 88 -1.35 -10.28 17.17
C GLU A 88 -1.13 -11.56 16.35
N LEU A 89 -1.58 -11.59 15.08
CA LEU A 89 -1.33 -12.72 14.18
C LEU A 89 0.18 -12.90 13.91
N ILE A 90 0.92 -11.81 13.67
CA ILE A 90 2.37 -11.88 13.44
C ILE A 90 3.09 -12.39 14.70
N GLU A 91 2.71 -11.91 15.89
CA GLU A 91 3.27 -12.35 17.18
C GLU A 91 3.00 -13.84 17.45
N GLN A 92 1.88 -14.37 16.98
CA GLN A 92 1.56 -15.79 17.03
C GLN A 92 2.30 -16.64 15.98
N GLY A 93 3.16 -16.02 15.15
CA GLY A 93 3.97 -16.71 14.16
C GLY A 93 3.27 -16.94 12.82
N PHE A 94 2.13 -16.30 12.56
CA PHE A 94 1.53 -16.32 11.22
C PHE A 94 2.37 -15.47 10.27
N VAL A 95 2.94 -16.13 9.26
CA VAL A 95 3.76 -15.48 8.22
C VAL A 95 2.90 -15.26 6.98
N PHE A 96 2.76 -14.00 6.56
CA PHE A 96 1.98 -13.61 5.38
C PHE A 96 2.79 -13.64 4.06
N SER A 97 4.08 -13.98 4.12
CA SER A 97 4.90 -14.26 2.94
C SER A 97 4.89 -15.75 2.59
N LYS A 98 4.95 -16.06 1.29
CA LYS A 98 5.31 -17.41 0.83
C LYS A 98 6.76 -17.70 1.24
N GLN A 99 7.01 -18.87 1.83
CA GLN A 99 8.32 -19.51 1.81
C GLN A 99 8.79 -19.71 0.37
#